data_AF-A0A7Z9XCT8-F1
#
_entry.id   AF-A0A7Z9XCT8-F1
#
_cell.length_a   1.000
_cell.length_b   1.000
_cell.length_c   1.000
_cell.angle_alpha   90.00
_cell.angle_beta   90.00
_cell.angle_gamma   90.00
#
_symmetry.space_group_name_H-M   'P 1'
#
loop_
_entity.id
_entity.type
_entity.pdbx_description
1 polymer ?
#
loop_
_entity_poly.entity_id
_entity_poly.type
_entity_poly.pdbx_seq_one_letter_code
_entity_poly.pdbx_strand_id
1 'polypeptide(L)'
;MHRLTSFGTGILSVLAILLVFCSVVLAQDKLREMFPGSKVAWEKRPEKGVASFAVAKASGDIAIISIGKEGMELSYLDESGKLQWKRQFKGRTYFSKPPGISDNGEVVCVYGRGRWELDLKTSVFDNAGEL
;
A
#
# COMPACT_ATOMS: atom_id res chain seq x y z
N MET A 1 20.95 6.31 41.09
CA MET A 1 21.12 5.23 40.09
C MET A 1 19.80 5.04 39.36
N HIS A 2 19.71 5.41 38.08
CA HIS A 2 18.95 4.70 37.03
C HIS A 2 19.11 5.46 35.70
N ARG A 3 20.13 5.04 34.94
CA ARG A 3 20.22 5.22 33.49
C ARG A 3 19.56 4.00 32.82
N LEU A 4 19.23 4.17 31.53
CA LEU A 4 19.05 3.15 30.49
C LEU A 4 17.68 2.46 30.38
N THR A 5 16.73 3.11 29.70
CA THR A 5 15.66 2.41 28.95
C THR A 5 15.40 2.97 27.55
N SER A 6 16.11 4.01 27.08
CA SER A 6 15.88 4.59 25.74
C SER A 6 16.77 4.05 24.60
N PHE A 7 17.77 3.20 24.90
CA PHE A 7 18.72 2.71 23.87
C PHE A 7 18.21 1.48 23.09
N GLY A 8 17.34 0.65 23.68
CA GLY A 8 16.89 -0.60 23.06
C GLY A 8 15.92 -0.40 21.89
N THR A 9 15.06 0.61 21.96
CA THR A 9 14.07 0.91 20.90
C THR A 9 14.71 1.52 19.65
N GLY A 10 15.78 2.30 19.80
CA GLY A 10 16.51 2.90 18.68
C GLY A 10 17.21 1.85 17.81
N ILE A 11 17.90 0.89 18.43
CA ILE A 11 18.66 -0.16 17.72
C ILE A 11 17.72 -1.11 16.96
N LEU A 12 16.60 -1.51 17.59
CA LEU A 12 15.58 -2.33 16.93
C LEU A 12 14.92 -1.62 15.75
N SER A 13 14.68 -0.31 15.86
CA SER A 13 14.11 0.49 14.78
C SER A 13 15.06 0.62 13.60
N VAL A 14 16.36 0.84 13.86
CA VAL A 14 17.39 0.92 12.80
C VAL A 14 17.59 -0.44 12.11
N LEU A 15 17.59 -1.54 12.87
CA LEU A 15 17.66 -2.89 12.29
C LEU A 15 16.44 -3.20 11.41
N ALA A 16 15.24 -2.84 11.85
CA ALA A 16 14.02 -3.02 11.05
C ALA A 16 14.08 -2.21 9.74
N ILE A 17 14.55 -0.97 9.79
CA ILE A 17 14.75 -0.13 8.59
C ILE A 17 15.78 -0.76 7.64
N LEU A 18 16.92 -1.23 8.16
CA LEU A 18 17.96 -1.90 7.36
C LEU A 18 17.45 -3.21 6.72
N LEU A 19 16.66 -4.00 7.43
CA LEU A 19 16.07 -5.24 6.90
C LEU A 19 15.05 -4.97 5.78
N VAL A 20 14.23 -3.93 5.94
CA VAL A 20 13.30 -3.49 4.88
C VAL A 20 14.07 -2.95 3.67
N PHE A 21 15.15 -2.19 3.90
CA PHE A 21 15.99 -1.69 2.80
C PHE A 21 16.69 -2.83 2.05
N CYS A 22 17.28 -3.80 2.77
CA CYS A 22 17.90 -4.97 2.17
C CYS A 22 16.91 -5.80 1.35
N SER A 23 15.69 -6.02 1.83
CA SER A 23 14.69 -6.79 1.11
C SER A 23 14.21 -6.11 -0.18
N VAL A 24 14.11 -4.77 -0.20
CA VAL A 24 13.78 -4.01 -1.41
C VAL A 24 14.90 -4.06 -2.44
N VAL A 25 16.16 -3.87 -2.01
CA VAL A 25 17.33 -3.96 -2.91
C VAL A 25 17.46 -5.36 -3.51
N LEU A 26 17.32 -6.40 -2.67
CA LEU A 26 17.36 -7.80 -3.12
C LEU A 26 16.24 -8.15 -4.11
N ALA A 27 15.04 -7.58 -3.93
CA ALA A 27 13.93 -7.77 -4.88
C ALA A 27 14.21 -7.10 -6.23
N GLN A 28 14.79 -5.89 -6.22
CA GLN A 28 15.16 -5.18 -7.46
C GLN A 28 16.26 -5.90 -8.24
N ASP A 29 17.27 -6.41 -7.55
CA ASP A 29 18.37 -7.15 -8.18
C ASP A 29 17.86 -8.46 -8.80
N LYS A 30 17.01 -9.22 -8.10
CA LYS A 30 16.36 -10.41 -8.67
C LYS A 30 15.48 -10.11 -9.88
N LEU A 31 14.74 -8.99 -9.87
CA LEU A 31 13.95 -8.59 -11.03
C LEU A 31 14.84 -8.26 -12.24
N ARG A 32 16.01 -7.65 -12.02
CA ARG A 32 17.00 -7.39 -13.08
C ARG A 32 17.60 -8.69 -13.63
N GLU A 33 17.83 -9.69 -12.79
CA GLU A 33 18.26 -11.02 -13.22
C GLU A 33 17.19 -11.74 -14.05
N MET A 34 15.92 -11.68 -13.61
CA MET A 34 14.80 -12.34 -14.31
C MET A 34 14.45 -11.67 -15.65
N PHE A 35 14.67 -10.36 -15.76
CA PHE A 35 14.36 -9.57 -16.95
C PHE A 35 15.60 -8.80 -17.42
N PRO A 36 16.63 -9.49 -17.94
CA PRO A 36 17.87 -8.85 -18.34
C PRO A 36 17.62 -7.86 -19.49
N GLY A 37 18.13 -6.64 -19.35
CA GLY A 37 17.92 -5.56 -20.31
C GLY A 37 16.60 -4.79 -20.17
N SER A 38 15.72 -5.19 -19.24
CA SER A 38 14.55 -4.41 -18.88
C SER A 38 14.94 -3.08 -18.23
N LYS A 39 14.09 -2.06 -18.41
CA LYS A 39 14.23 -0.75 -17.76
C LYS A 39 13.00 -0.50 -16.90
N VAL A 40 13.21 0.12 -15.75
CA VAL A 40 12.09 0.61 -14.93
C VAL A 40 11.36 1.68 -15.74
N ALA A 41 10.11 1.43 -16.11
CA ALA A 41 9.30 2.37 -16.89
C ALA A 41 8.92 3.61 -16.07
N TRP A 42 8.60 3.41 -14.79
CA TRP A 42 8.35 4.45 -13.81
C TRP A 42 8.58 3.93 -12.39
N GLU A 43 8.88 4.84 -11.46
CA GLU A 43 8.94 4.55 -10.02
C GLU A 43 8.18 5.66 -9.29
N LYS A 44 7.18 5.27 -8.49
CA LYS A 44 6.49 6.18 -7.58
C LYS A 44 6.76 5.74 -6.16
N ARG A 45 7.21 6.69 -5.33
CA ARG A 45 7.28 6.52 -3.88
C ARG A 45 6.08 7.20 -3.26
N PRO A 46 5.09 6.45 -2.77
CA PRO A 46 3.95 7.04 -2.10
C PRO A 46 4.40 7.77 -0.84
N GLU A 47 3.76 8.90 -0.53
CA GLU A 47 4.06 9.69 0.67
C GLU A 47 3.75 8.92 1.97
N LYS A 48 2.80 7.98 1.88
CA LYS A 48 2.36 7.12 2.97
C LYS A 48 2.91 5.71 2.77
N GLY A 49 3.07 4.98 3.88
CA GLY A 49 3.46 3.57 3.82
C GLY A 49 2.40 2.75 3.08
N VAL A 50 2.82 1.98 2.09
CA VAL A 50 1.92 1.10 1.33
C VAL A 50 1.67 -0.17 2.13
N ALA A 51 0.41 -0.45 2.44
CA ALA A 51 0.01 -1.73 3.02
C ALA A 51 -0.16 -2.80 1.95
N SER A 52 -0.77 -2.43 0.83
CA SER A 52 -1.08 -3.33 -0.28
C SER A 52 -1.41 -2.54 -1.55
N PHE A 53 -1.33 -3.19 -2.70
CA PHE A 53 -1.70 -2.62 -3.98
C PHE A 53 -2.18 -3.70 -4.95
N ALA A 54 -2.85 -3.27 -6.01
CA ALA A 54 -3.18 -4.10 -7.18
C ALA A 54 -3.04 -3.27 -8.45
N VAL A 55 -2.82 -3.94 -9.58
CA VAL A 55 -2.63 -3.34 -10.89
C VAL A 55 -3.60 -3.98 -11.88
N ALA A 56 -4.32 -3.16 -12.64
CA ALA A 56 -5.21 -3.59 -13.70
C ALA A 56 -4.39 -4.24 -14.83
N LYS A 57 -4.90 -5.32 -15.41
CA LYS A 57 -4.11 -6.16 -16.31
C LYS A 57 -3.86 -5.49 -17.65
N ALA A 58 -4.86 -4.79 -18.19
CA ALA A 58 -4.81 -4.19 -19.51
C ALA A 58 -4.47 -2.70 -19.46
N SER A 59 -5.11 -1.93 -18.58
CA SER A 59 -4.86 -0.48 -18.50
C SER A 59 -3.56 -0.14 -17.78
N GLY A 60 -3.15 -0.96 -16.81
CA GLY A 60 -2.01 -0.65 -15.94
C GLY A 60 -2.37 0.29 -14.77
N ASP A 61 -3.65 0.65 -14.62
CA ASP A 61 -4.14 1.44 -13.48
C ASP A 61 -3.87 0.74 -12.16
N ILE A 62 -3.79 1.52 -11.08
CA ILE A 62 -3.24 1.07 -9.81
C ILE A 62 -4.18 1.44 -8.67
N ALA A 63 -4.57 0.45 -7.87
CA ALA A 63 -5.24 0.67 -6.59
C ALA A 63 -4.23 0.45 -5.45
N ILE A 64 -4.08 1.42 -4.56
CA ILE A 64 -3.14 1.38 -3.43
C ILE A 64 -3.90 1.56 -2.11
N ILE A 65 -3.66 0.66 -1.15
CA ILE A 65 -4.02 0.83 0.24
C ILE A 65 -2.80 1.36 0.99
N SER A 66 -2.94 2.54 1.58
CA SER A 66 -1.88 3.21 2.34
C SER A 66 -2.25 3.37 3.82
N ILE A 67 -1.24 3.31 4.69
CA ILE A 67 -1.37 3.54 6.14
C ILE A 67 -0.85 4.95 6.45
N GLY A 68 -1.72 5.79 7.00
CA GLY A 68 -1.39 7.14 7.46
C GLY A 68 -1.72 7.35 8.94
N LYS A 69 -1.29 8.49 9.48
CA LYS A 69 -1.57 8.88 10.88
C LYS A 69 -3.07 8.97 11.18
N GLU A 70 -3.88 9.31 10.18
CA GLU A 70 -5.33 9.49 10.31
C GLU A 70 -6.15 8.22 9.97
N GLY A 71 -5.46 7.10 9.72
CA GLY A 71 -6.08 5.83 9.32
C GLY A 71 -5.65 5.39 7.93
N MET A 72 -6.44 4.49 7.36
CA MET A 72 -6.16 3.89 6.05
C MET A 72 -6.70 4.76 4.92
N GLU A 73 -6.02 4.76 3.78
CA GLU A 73 -6.44 5.46 2.56
C GLU A 73 -6.43 4.46 1.39
N LEU A 74 -7.49 4.47 0.58
CA LEU A 74 -7.52 3.81 -0.72
C LEU A 74 -7.29 4.88 -1.79
N SER A 75 -6.30 4.70 -2.64
CA SER A 75 -5.98 5.62 -3.74
C SER A 75 -6.04 4.88 -5.06
N TYR A 76 -6.57 5.55 -6.08
CA TYR A 76 -6.56 5.09 -7.46
C TYR A 76 -5.64 5.98 -8.29
N LEU A 77 -4.72 5.36 -9.01
CA LEU A 77 -3.78 6.04 -9.89
C LEU A 77 -3.90 5.46 -11.29
N ASP A 78 -3.59 6.29 -12.28
CA ASP A 78 -3.41 5.81 -13.65
C ASP A 78 -2.10 5.03 -13.81
N GLU A 79 -1.87 4.48 -15.01
CA GLU A 79 -0.70 3.68 -15.34
C GLU A 79 0.64 4.43 -15.26
N SER A 80 0.58 5.76 -15.26
CA SER A 80 1.74 6.63 -15.04
C SER A 80 2.04 6.87 -13.55
N GLY A 81 1.16 6.40 -12.65
CA GLY A 81 1.22 6.63 -11.22
C GLY A 81 0.73 8.02 -10.81
N LYS A 82 -0.07 8.69 -11.64
CA LYS A 82 -0.72 9.95 -11.28
C LYS A 82 -2.05 9.67 -10.56
N LEU A 83 -2.24 10.35 -9.44
CA LEU A 83 -3.41 10.19 -8.60
C LEU A 83 -4.66 10.72 -9.32
N GLN A 84 -5.69 9.90 -9.38
CA GLN A 84 -6.99 10.22 -9.96
C GLN A 84 -8.01 10.51 -8.85
N TRP A 85 -8.11 9.63 -7.85
CA TRP A 85 -8.94 9.86 -6.66
C TRP A 85 -8.41 9.11 -5.43
N LYS A 86 -8.93 9.48 -4.26
CA LYS A 86 -8.65 8.78 -3.00
C LYS A 86 -9.81 8.83 -2.01
N ARG A 87 -9.91 7.79 -1.18
CA ARG A 87 -10.90 7.66 -0.11
C ARG A 87 -10.21 7.41 1.22
N GLN A 88 -10.49 8.28 2.19
CA GLN A 88 -9.96 8.18 3.55
C GLN A 88 -10.93 7.38 4.43
N PHE A 89 -10.44 6.31 5.04
CA PHE A 89 -11.19 5.50 5.99
C PHE A 89 -10.81 5.91 7.41
N LYS A 90 -11.64 6.80 8.00
CA LYS A 90 -11.43 7.31 9.36
C LYS A 90 -11.64 6.22 10.41
N GLY A 91 -10.90 6.30 11.50
CA GLY A 91 -10.98 5.39 12.63
C GLY A 91 -10.23 4.08 12.41
N ARG A 92 -10.49 3.09 13.27
CA ARG A 92 -9.85 1.77 13.18
C ARG A 92 -10.48 0.94 12.06
N THR A 93 -9.96 1.16 10.86
CA THR A 93 -10.27 0.38 9.66
C THR A 93 -9.12 -0.55 9.35
N TYR A 94 -9.43 -1.78 8.98
CA TYR A 94 -8.47 -2.77 8.48
C TYR A 94 -8.98 -3.35 7.18
N PHE A 95 -8.08 -3.66 6.26
CA PHE A 95 -8.40 -4.32 5.00
C PHE A 95 -8.09 -5.80 5.15
N SER A 96 -9.04 -6.68 4.81
CA SER A 96 -8.85 -8.12 4.95
C SER A 96 -8.07 -8.72 3.78
N LYS A 97 -7.99 -8.00 2.65
CA LYS A 97 -7.33 -8.42 1.41
C LYS A 97 -6.74 -7.21 0.67
N PRO A 98 -5.79 -7.42 -0.24
CA PRO A 98 -5.45 -6.43 -1.27
C PRO A 98 -6.71 -5.92 -1.98
N PRO A 99 -6.69 -4.68 -2.51
CA PRO A 99 -7.80 -4.22 -3.34
C PRO A 99 -7.86 -5.07 -4.62
N GLY A 100 -9.06 -5.24 -5.18
CA GLY A 100 -9.22 -5.70 -6.56
C GLY A 100 -9.41 -4.49 -7.46
N ILE A 101 -8.87 -4.56 -8.67
CA ILE A 101 -9.03 -3.52 -9.69
C ILE A 101 -9.35 -4.20 -11.02
N SER A 102 -10.31 -3.62 -11.72
CA SER A 102 -10.78 -4.07 -13.02
C SER A 102 -10.25 -3.16 -14.13
N ASP A 103 -10.17 -3.66 -15.36
CA ASP A 103 -9.66 -2.91 -16.53
C ASP A 103 -10.59 -1.74 -16.94
N ASN A 104 -11.79 -1.65 -16.37
CA ASN A 104 -12.72 -0.51 -16.53
C ASN A 104 -12.55 0.57 -15.43
N GLY A 105 -11.57 0.42 -14.53
CA GLY A 105 -11.31 1.35 -13.44
C GLY A 105 -12.16 1.14 -12.19
N GLU A 106 -12.96 0.06 -12.12
CA GLU A 106 -13.67 -0.30 -10.89
C GLU A 106 -12.71 -0.89 -9.85
N VAL A 107 -12.84 -0.43 -8.62
CA VAL A 107 -12.02 -0.88 -7.48
C VAL A 107 -12.90 -1.53 -6.44
N VAL A 108 -12.67 -2.81 -6.16
CA VAL A 108 -13.33 -3.53 -5.06
C VAL A 108 -12.40 -3.62 -3.86
N CYS A 109 -12.93 -3.39 -2.68
CA CYS A 109 -12.20 -3.67 -1.45
C CYS A 109 -13.09 -4.29 -0.38
N VAL A 110 -12.46 -5.11 0.46
CA VAL A 110 -13.08 -5.69 1.64
C VAL A 110 -12.35 -5.13 2.85
N TYR A 111 -13.05 -4.32 3.63
CA TYR A 111 -12.52 -3.68 4.82
C TYR A 111 -13.51 -3.85 5.96
N GLY A 112 -12.99 -3.89 7.18
CA GLY A 112 -13.85 -3.89 8.35
C GLY A 112 -13.51 -2.75 9.30
N ARG A 113 -14.44 -2.51 10.21
CA ARG A 113 -14.27 -1.57 11.32
C ARG A 113 -14.42 -2.31 12.64
N GLY A 114 -13.69 -1.87 13.66
CA GLY A 114 -13.84 -2.40 15.02
C GLY A 114 -12.54 -2.94 15.63
N ARG A 115 -12.56 -3.15 16.94
CA ARG A 115 -11.43 -3.68 17.73
C ARG A 115 -11.61 -5.16 18.09
N TRP A 116 -12.85 -5.62 18.24
CA TRP A 116 -13.18 -6.92 18.84
C TRP A 116 -14.22 -7.73 18.06
N GLU A 117 -15.17 -7.06 17.40
CA GLU A 117 -16.04 -7.66 16.39
C GLU A 117 -15.71 -7.06 15.04
N LEU A 118 -15.47 -7.92 14.05
CA LEU A 118 -15.11 -7.49 12.71
C LEU A 118 -16.39 -7.32 11.88
N ASP A 119 -16.88 -6.09 11.74
CA ASP A 119 -17.94 -5.78 10.74
C ASP A 119 -17.27 -5.59 9.38
N LEU A 120 -17.26 -6.65 8.57
CA LEU A 120 -16.69 -6.64 7.22
C LEU A 120 -17.68 -6.03 6.23
N LYS A 121 -17.22 -5.02 5.51
CA LYS A 121 -17.92 -4.38 4.41
C LYS A 121 -17.17 -4.62 3.11
N THR A 122 -17.94 -4.93 2.08
CA THR A 122 -17.45 -4.95 0.70
C THR A 122 -17.98 -3.70 0.01
N SER A 123 -17.08 -2.94 -0.61
CA SER A 123 -17.42 -1.77 -1.40
C SER A 123 -16.78 -1.88 -2.77
N VAL A 124 -17.56 -1.54 -3.79
CA VAL A 124 -17.09 -1.33 -5.16
C VAL A 124 -17.12 0.16 -5.39
N PHE A 125 -16.02 0.70 -5.90
CA PHE A 125 -15.92 2.09 -6.28
C PHE A 125 -15.76 2.16 -7.80
N ASP A 126 -16.47 3.08 -8.43
CA ASP A 126 -16.29 3.36 -9.86
C ASP A 126 -14.96 4.09 -10.12
N ASN A 127 -14.73 4.44 -11.39
CA ASN A 127 -13.52 5.14 -11.82
C ASN A 127 -13.43 6.60 -11.30
N ALA A 128 -14.52 7.16 -10.79
CA ALA A 128 -14.56 8.45 -10.08
C ALA A 128 -14.37 8.28 -8.57
N GLY A 129 -14.38 7.04 -8.08
CA GLY A 129 -14.26 6.69 -6.67
C GLY A 129 -15.60 6.73 -5.92
N GLU A 130 -16.74 6.81 -6.60
CA GLU A 130 -18.09 6.78 -6.02
C GLU A 130 -18.57 5.33 -5.80
N LEU A 131 -19.44 5.13 -4.81
CA LEU A 131 -19.98 3.82 -4.39
C LEU A 131 -21.13 3.34 -5.28
#